data_AF-A0A0B2VYF0-F1
#
_entry.id   AF-A0A0B2VYF0-F1
#
_cell.length_a   1.000
_cell.length_b   1.000
_cell.length_c   1.000
_cell.angle_alpha   90.00
_cell.angle_beta   90.00
_cell.angle_gamma   90.00
#
_symmetry.space_group_name_H-M   'P 1'
#
loop_
_entity.id
_entity.type
_entity.pdbx_description
1 polymer ?
#
loop_
_entity_poly.entity_id
_entity_poly.type
_entity_poly.pdbx_seq_one_letter_code
_entity_poly.pdbx_strand_id
1 'polypeptide(L)'
;MSQIAIILLFLCQQTAFSFGAGLEKKPSDCRDTKRFCHTLTNAQCGLRVAKKYCPETCQSCDELPLSPETSTPECSDDRDDCEDAFYICGVYANYEKKCSKTCELCPAQQDDAIRKCVSKNHKDFCYKLESVCSSMLGVPLPSFAPGSSHKLPPNVAHCVSSENRMAVCHVKHGSDFCYKLEAACARINNVPLPQQTPGSEYKLPEQVAACMSKEEVMAVCEAKHGAVQCNSWKESCTKKRKGAHELSGEEKECIKTQSVMATCKSKYGDHCLSLQGECAGIYGVPAALLTKNGIYKMASIVESCVDLGGTMATCISNHNASQCYDWERKCTADENAPSSILARNSYHFLPPAVASCVLTQDIMERCQKKFGLQKCYSLDAECKRIFGEPSVSYAAGSLYRLSPQVIGCMVPQI
;
A
#
# COMPACT_ATOMS: atom_id res chain seq x y z
N MET A 1 5.70 -47.79 -67.71
CA MET A 1 4.33 -48.02 -68.23
C MET A 1 3.43 -47.05 -67.49
N SER A 2 3.19 -45.87 -68.07
CA SER A 2 1.98 -45.58 -68.88
C SER A 2 0.72 -45.68 -68.02
N GLN A 3 -0.17 -44.71 -67.90
CA GLN A 3 -0.38 -43.45 -68.61
C GLN A 3 -1.65 -42.81 -67.98
N ILE A 4 -1.84 -41.49 -68.19
CA ILE A 4 -3.15 -40.82 -68.39
C ILE A 4 -3.97 -40.38 -67.15
N ALA A 5 -4.49 -39.14 -67.26
CA ALA A 5 -5.61 -38.50 -66.55
C ALA A 5 -5.30 -37.96 -65.13
N ILE A 6 -5.39 -36.67 -64.79
CA ILE A 6 -6.17 -35.53 -65.30
C ILE A 6 -5.41 -34.22 -65.02
N ILE A 7 -4.99 -33.54 -66.09
CA ILE A 7 -4.90 -32.08 -66.16
C ILE A 7 -6.18 -31.67 -66.87
N LEU A 8 -7.08 -30.95 -66.20
CA LEU A 8 -8.07 -30.05 -66.78
C LEU A 8 -8.80 -29.36 -65.63
N LEU A 9 -8.52 -28.06 -65.47
CA LEU A 9 -9.38 -26.98 -64.95
C LEU A 9 -8.52 -25.93 -64.22
N PHE A 10 -7.56 -25.36 -64.94
CA PHE A 10 -7.19 -23.96 -64.79
C PHE A 10 -7.85 -23.21 -65.95
N LEU A 11 -8.44 -22.04 -65.63
CA LEU A 11 -9.09 -21.07 -66.51
C LEU A 11 -10.56 -21.33 -66.84
N CYS A 12 -11.47 -20.82 -66.00
CA CYS A 12 -12.37 -19.72 -66.37
C CYS A 12 -13.28 -19.40 -65.18
N GLN A 13 -13.14 -18.20 -64.58
CA GLN A 13 -14.24 -17.33 -64.11
C GLN A 13 -13.68 -16.24 -63.19
N GLN A 14 -13.24 -15.16 -63.82
CA GLN A 14 -13.61 -13.85 -63.31
C GLN A 14 -15.12 -13.71 -63.50
N THR A 15 -15.88 -13.52 -62.42
CA THR A 15 -17.03 -12.60 -62.29
C THR A 15 -17.77 -12.90 -60.98
N ALA A 16 -18.23 -11.83 -60.33
CA ALA A 16 -19.15 -11.79 -59.18
C ALA A 16 -18.58 -12.19 -57.79
N PHE A 17 -17.78 -11.29 -57.21
CA PHE A 17 -17.83 -11.05 -55.77
C PHE A 17 -19.23 -10.51 -55.44
N SER A 18 -20.17 -11.40 -55.09
CA SER A 18 -21.40 -11.00 -54.41
C SER A 18 -21.08 -10.77 -52.94
N PHE A 19 -21.14 -9.51 -52.53
CA PHE A 19 -21.32 -9.12 -51.13
C PHE A 19 -22.58 -9.82 -50.59
N GLY A 20 -22.39 -10.94 -49.90
CA GLY A 20 -23.38 -11.48 -48.97
C GLY A 20 -23.35 -10.65 -47.70
N ALA A 21 -23.90 -9.43 -47.78
CA ALA A 21 -24.26 -8.66 -46.60
C ALA A 21 -25.38 -9.42 -45.88
N GLY A 22 -25.00 -10.25 -44.92
CA GLY A 22 -25.90 -10.67 -43.86
C GLY A 22 -26.30 -9.44 -43.07
N LEU A 23 -27.39 -8.80 -43.48
CA LEU A 23 -28.11 -7.83 -42.67
C LEU A 23 -28.72 -8.60 -41.49
N GLU A 24 -27.92 -8.82 -40.45
CA GLU A 24 -28.48 -8.84 -39.10
C GLU A 24 -29.18 -7.50 -38.93
N LYS A 25 -30.51 -7.55 -38.80
CA LYS A 25 -31.31 -6.39 -38.44
C LYS A 25 -30.80 -5.90 -37.08
N LYS A 26 -29.97 -4.84 -37.08
CA LYS A 26 -29.81 -3.99 -35.89
C LYS A 26 -31.23 -3.71 -35.37
N PRO A 27 -31.50 -3.88 -34.07
CA PRO A 27 -32.75 -3.44 -33.47
C PRO A 27 -33.01 -2.01 -33.93
N SER A 28 -34.23 -1.71 -34.41
CA SER A 28 -34.56 -0.45 -35.09
C SER A 28 -34.43 0.81 -34.21
N ASP A 29 -33.93 0.66 -32.99
CA ASP A 29 -33.83 1.68 -31.95
C ASP A 29 -32.45 1.82 -31.31
N CYS A 30 -31.41 1.11 -31.80
CA CYS A 30 -30.05 1.34 -31.29
C CYS A 30 -29.39 2.54 -31.98
N ARG A 31 -29.57 3.72 -31.39
CA ARG A 31 -28.83 4.94 -31.77
C ARG A 31 -28.36 5.68 -30.53
N ASP A 32 -27.24 6.37 -30.70
CA ASP A 32 -26.76 7.31 -29.70
C ASP A 32 -27.77 8.45 -29.51
N THR A 33 -28.08 8.73 -28.24
CA THR A 33 -29.10 9.72 -27.84
C THR A 33 -28.51 11.08 -27.46
N LYS A 34 -27.18 11.17 -27.34
CA LYS A 34 -26.46 12.39 -26.97
C LYS A 34 -25.40 12.75 -28.02
N ARG A 35 -25.19 14.05 -28.25
CA ARG A 35 -24.29 14.53 -29.31
C ARG A 35 -22.81 14.26 -29.03
N PHE A 36 -22.41 14.17 -27.76
CA PHE A 36 -21.02 13.95 -27.38
C PHE A 36 -20.56 12.49 -27.54
N CYS A 37 -21.42 11.55 -27.94
CA CYS A 37 -21.05 10.12 -27.99
C CYS A 37 -19.82 9.86 -28.87
N HIS A 38 -19.68 10.59 -29.98
CA HIS A 38 -18.53 10.50 -30.88
C HIS A 38 -17.17 10.86 -30.24
N THR A 39 -17.14 11.52 -29.09
CA THR A 39 -15.89 11.90 -28.40
C THR A 39 -15.47 10.88 -27.34
N LEU A 40 -16.23 9.81 -27.14
CA LEU A 40 -15.95 8.82 -26.12
C LEU A 40 -14.76 7.94 -26.49
N THR A 41 -13.98 7.58 -25.47
CA THR A 41 -12.92 6.58 -25.57
C THR A 41 -13.41 5.21 -25.11
N ASN A 42 -12.71 4.15 -25.49
CA ASN A 42 -13.03 2.78 -25.06
C ASN A 42 -13.09 2.63 -23.53
N ALA A 43 -12.28 3.40 -22.79
CA ALA A 43 -12.30 3.39 -21.32
C ALA A 43 -13.64 3.90 -20.75
N GLN A 44 -14.27 4.89 -21.41
CA GLN A 44 -15.51 5.50 -20.96
C GLN A 44 -16.74 4.65 -21.29
N CYS A 45 -16.65 3.76 -22.28
CA CYS A 45 -17.72 2.82 -22.61
C CYS A 45 -17.96 1.73 -21.54
N GLY A 46 -17.07 1.63 -20.54
CA GLY A 46 -17.32 0.83 -19.35
C GLY A 46 -18.42 1.40 -18.44
N LEU A 47 -18.73 2.70 -18.55
CA LEU A 47 -19.69 3.39 -17.67
C LEU A 47 -21.15 3.11 -18.08
N ARG A 48 -22.04 2.84 -17.12
CA ARG A 48 -23.49 2.69 -17.31
C ARG A 48 -24.11 3.88 -18.01
N VAL A 49 -23.70 5.10 -17.66
CA VAL A 49 -24.22 6.33 -18.28
C VAL A 49 -23.81 6.39 -19.76
N ALA A 50 -22.60 5.95 -20.09
CA ALA A 50 -22.16 5.83 -21.48
C ALA A 50 -22.97 4.78 -22.25
N LYS A 51 -23.19 3.60 -21.67
CA LYS A 51 -24.01 2.53 -22.26
C LYS A 51 -25.47 2.95 -22.47
N LYS A 52 -26.03 3.69 -21.51
CA LYS A 52 -27.41 4.22 -21.57
C LYS A 52 -27.59 5.23 -22.70
N TYR A 53 -26.67 6.18 -22.84
CA TYR A 53 -26.85 7.30 -23.77
C TYR A 53 -26.15 7.11 -25.12
N CYS A 54 -25.10 6.29 -25.17
CA CYS A 54 -24.27 6.05 -26.34
C CYS A 54 -24.16 4.55 -26.70
N PRO A 55 -25.29 3.82 -26.80
CA PRO A 55 -25.27 2.37 -27.01
C PRO A 55 -24.66 1.96 -28.35
N GLU A 56 -24.75 2.81 -29.38
CA GLU A 56 -24.18 2.54 -30.70
C GLU A 56 -22.66 2.76 -30.70
N THR A 57 -22.19 3.90 -30.17
CA THR A 57 -20.75 4.16 -30.04
C THR A 57 -20.06 3.10 -29.16
N CYS A 58 -20.70 2.70 -28.06
CA CYS A 58 -20.14 1.73 -27.13
C CYS A 58 -20.45 0.26 -27.47
N GLN A 59 -21.07 -0.02 -28.62
CA GLN A 59 -21.38 -1.37 -29.09
C GLN A 59 -22.17 -2.21 -28.05
N SER A 60 -23.10 -1.56 -27.33
CA SER A 60 -23.89 -2.15 -26.24
C SER A 60 -25.38 -2.29 -26.58
N CYS A 61 -25.72 -2.29 -27.87
CA CYS A 61 -27.09 -2.39 -28.37
C CYS A 61 -27.89 -3.60 -27.86
N ASP A 62 -27.20 -4.69 -27.51
CA ASP A 62 -27.80 -5.95 -27.07
C ASP A 62 -27.83 -6.11 -25.55
N GLU A 63 -27.31 -5.13 -24.79
CA GLU A 63 -27.39 -5.13 -23.33
C GLU A 63 -28.78 -4.65 -22.88
N LEU A 64 -29.47 -5.47 -22.07
CA LEU A 64 -30.77 -5.11 -21.49
C LEU A 64 -30.68 -3.79 -20.68
N PRO A 65 -31.75 -2.96 -20.67
CA PRO A 65 -31.74 -1.71 -19.94
C PRO A 65 -31.40 -1.96 -18.47
N LEU A 66 -30.30 -1.36 -18.02
CA LEU A 66 -29.81 -1.50 -16.67
C LEU A 66 -30.87 -0.95 -15.70
N SER A 67 -31.34 -1.83 -14.81
CA SER A 67 -32.35 -1.48 -13.81
C SER A 67 -31.84 -0.29 -12.96
N PRO A 68 -32.70 0.70 -12.63
CA PRO A 68 -32.26 1.86 -11.86
C PRO A 68 -31.81 1.44 -10.46
N GLU A 69 -30.56 1.75 -10.11
CA GLU A 69 -30.08 1.60 -8.74
C GLU A 69 -30.66 2.71 -7.86
N THR A 70 -31.10 2.32 -6.66
CA THR A 70 -31.45 3.22 -5.57
C THR A 70 -30.22 4.01 -5.12
N SER A 71 -30.29 5.34 -5.23
CA SER A 71 -29.29 6.25 -4.68
C SER A 71 -29.25 6.16 -3.15
N THR A 72 -28.06 6.00 -2.58
CA THR A 72 -27.81 6.21 -1.14
C THR A 72 -27.27 7.63 -0.92
N PRO A 73 -27.42 8.22 0.27
CA PRO A 73 -26.84 9.53 0.59
C PRO A 73 -25.32 9.62 0.38
N GLU A 74 -24.62 8.48 0.40
CA GLU A 74 -23.17 8.36 0.16
C GLU A 74 -22.78 8.18 -1.33
N CYS A 75 -23.74 7.97 -2.22
CA CYS A 75 -23.55 7.76 -3.65
C CYS A 75 -24.57 8.61 -4.43
N SER A 76 -24.29 9.91 -4.46
CA SER A 76 -25.04 10.91 -5.19
C SER A 76 -24.10 11.75 -6.05
N ASP A 77 -24.67 12.37 -7.07
CA ASP A 77 -24.02 13.45 -7.77
C ASP A 77 -24.34 14.76 -7.02
N ASP A 78 -23.32 15.55 -6.70
CA ASP A 78 -23.45 16.85 -6.02
C ASP A 78 -23.95 17.93 -6.97
N ARG A 79 -23.97 17.66 -8.28
CA ARG A 79 -24.42 18.56 -9.32
C ARG A 79 -25.48 17.89 -10.19
N ASP A 80 -26.44 18.69 -10.62
CA ASP A 80 -27.55 18.22 -11.45
C ASP A 80 -27.14 17.96 -12.91
N ASP A 81 -26.01 18.53 -13.37
CA ASP A 81 -25.53 18.43 -14.76
C ASP A 81 -24.53 17.29 -14.99
N CYS A 82 -24.30 16.44 -13.99
CA CYS A 82 -23.32 15.36 -14.07
C CYS A 82 -23.58 14.41 -15.26
N GLU A 83 -24.82 13.94 -15.46
CA GLU A 83 -25.17 13.02 -16.55
C GLU A 83 -24.89 13.62 -17.95
N ASP A 84 -25.05 14.92 -18.13
CA ASP A 84 -24.77 15.60 -19.40
C ASP A 84 -23.27 15.84 -19.63
N ALA A 85 -22.46 15.71 -18.57
CA ALA A 85 -21.03 15.95 -18.57
C ALA A 85 -20.19 14.68 -18.35
N PHE A 86 -20.78 13.48 -18.40
CA PHE A 86 -20.03 12.24 -18.07
C PHE A 86 -18.79 11.99 -18.94
N TYR A 87 -18.73 12.56 -20.15
CA TYR A 87 -17.54 12.47 -21.01
C TYR A 87 -16.27 13.11 -20.39
N ILE A 88 -16.41 13.82 -19.27
CA ILE A 88 -15.35 14.39 -18.45
C ILE A 88 -14.78 13.37 -17.43
N CYS A 89 -15.47 12.26 -17.16
CA CYS A 89 -14.99 11.24 -16.22
C CYS A 89 -13.61 10.70 -16.65
N GLY A 90 -12.64 10.67 -15.71
CA GLY A 90 -11.25 10.30 -15.96
C GLY A 90 -10.36 11.41 -16.56
N VAL A 91 -10.93 12.55 -16.94
CA VAL A 91 -10.19 13.70 -17.53
C VAL A 91 -9.96 14.80 -16.49
N TYR A 92 -10.96 15.10 -15.66
CA TYR A 92 -10.90 16.17 -14.66
C TYR A 92 -11.28 15.68 -13.26
N ALA A 93 -10.28 15.35 -12.44
CA ALA A 93 -10.46 14.75 -11.11
C ALA A 93 -11.37 15.55 -10.14
N ASN A 94 -11.38 16.89 -10.23
CA ASN A 94 -12.24 17.73 -9.39
C ASN A 94 -13.72 17.67 -9.80
N TYR A 95 -14.00 17.41 -11.08
CA TYR A 95 -15.36 17.27 -11.60
C TYR A 95 -15.89 15.88 -11.28
N GLU A 96 -15.05 14.86 -11.46
CA GLU A 96 -15.35 13.45 -11.16
C GLU A 96 -15.84 13.25 -9.73
N LYS A 97 -15.18 13.87 -8.74
CA LYS A 97 -15.59 13.82 -7.33
C LYS A 97 -17.01 14.32 -7.07
N LYS A 98 -17.42 15.38 -7.79
CA LYS A 98 -18.77 15.97 -7.68
C LYS A 98 -19.83 15.19 -8.45
N CYS A 99 -19.40 14.27 -9.30
CA CYS A 99 -20.26 13.45 -10.17
C CYS A 99 -20.02 11.97 -9.90
N SER A 100 -19.96 11.60 -8.62
CA SER A 100 -19.53 10.27 -8.18
C SER A 100 -20.45 9.14 -8.67
N LYS A 101 -21.75 9.38 -8.82
CA LYS A 101 -22.70 8.40 -9.33
C LYS A 101 -22.66 8.30 -10.85
N THR A 102 -22.55 9.42 -11.54
CA THR A 102 -22.44 9.45 -13.00
C THR A 102 -21.12 8.84 -13.49
N CYS A 103 -20.01 9.13 -12.81
CA CYS A 103 -18.70 8.57 -13.12
C CYS A 103 -18.46 7.19 -12.48
N GLU A 104 -19.47 6.62 -11.83
CA GLU A 104 -19.41 5.31 -11.16
C GLU A 104 -18.29 5.17 -10.13
N LEU A 105 -17.79 6.31 -9.65
CA LEU A 105 -16.93 6.41 -8.48
C LEU A 105 -17.69 6.10 -7.19
N CYS A 106 -18.99 5.86 -7.30
CA CYS A 106 -19.77 5.33 -6.23
C CYS A 106 -19.09 4.10 -5.64
N PRO A 107 -19.14 3.95 -4.32
CA PRO A 107 -18.88 2.67 -3.68
C PRO A 107 -20.04 1.73 -4.02
N ALA A 108 -20.17 1.35 -5.30
CA ALA A 108 -21.09 0.32 -5.72
C ALA A 108 -20.67 -0.95 -4.99
N GLN A 109 -21.57 -1.47 -4.16
CA GLN A 109 -21.55 -2.86 -3.70
C GLN A 109 -20.18 -3.35 -3.16
N GLN A 110 -19.44 -2.52 -2.44
CA GLN A 110 -18.39 -3.03 -1.57
C GLN A 110 -19.09 -3.92 -0.54
N ASP A 111 -18.70 -5.19 -0.51
CA ASP A 111 -19.05 -6.11 0.56
C ASP A 111 -18.93 -5.38 1.91
N ASP A 112 -19.91 -5.55 2.80
CA ASP A 112 -19.90 -4.93 4.13
C ASP A 112 -18.56 -5.16 4.84
N ALA A 113 -17.89 -6.29 4.56
CA ALA A 113 -16.55 -6.59 5.04
C ALA A 113 -15.48 -5.57 4.58
N ILE A 114 -15.42 -5.26 3.28
CA ILE A 114 -14.46 -4.28 2.75
C ILE A 114 -14.81 -2.88 3.25
N ARG A 115 -16.09 -2.52 3.27
CA ARG A 115 -16.52 -1.20 3.79
C ARG A 115 -16.13 -1.01 5.25
N LYS A 116 -16.37 -2.03 6.10
CA LYS A 116 -15.96 -2.04 7.51
C LYS A 116 -14.45 -2.04 7.69
N CYS A 117 -13.71 -2.65 6.78
CA CYS A 117 -12.25 -2.58 6.78
C CYS A 117 -11.79 -1.17 6.44
N VAL A 118 -12.30 -0.57 5.36
CA VAL A 118 -11.88 0.76 4.86
C VAL A 118 -12.29 1.89 5.81
N SER A 119 -13.35 1.71 6.61
CA SER A 119 -13.68 2.68 7.65
C SER A 119 -12.68 2.71 8.82
N LYS A 120 -11.85 1.67 8.96
CA LYS A 120 -10.81 1.54 10.00
C LYS A 120 -9.39 1.64 9.47
N ASN A 121 -9.17 1.26 8.21
CA ASN A 121 -7.87 1.06 7.58
C ASN A 121 -7.82 1.75 6.20
N HIS A 122 -6.63 1.88 5.62
CA HIS A 122 -6.49 2.43 4.26
C HIS A 122 -7.14 1.52 3.20
N LYS A 123 -7.72 2.15 2.17
CA LYS A 123 -8.34 1.46 1.02
C LYS A 123 -7.42 0.36 0.46
N ASP A 124 -6.18 0.72 0.15
CA ASP A 124 -5.20 -0.19 -0.44
C ASP A 124 -4.88 -1.39 0.47
N PHE A 125 -4.84 -1.18 1.79
CA PHE A 125 -4.65 -2.26 2.75
C PHE A 125 -5.80 -3.27 2.67
N CYS A 126 -7.05 -2.80 2.63
CA CYS A 126 -8.22 -3.67 2.62
C CYS A 126 -8.34 -4.48 1.31
N TYR A 127 -8.02 -3.89 0.16
CA TYR A 127 -7.98 -4.62 -1.11
C TYR A 127 -6.82 -5.61 -1.18
N LYS A 128 -5.66 -5.26 -0.60
CA LYS A 128 -4.55 -6.23 -0.47
C LYS A 128 -4.93 -7.38 0.46
N LEU A 129 -5.63 -7.09 1.56
CA LEU A 129 -6.16 -8.10 2.48
C LEU A 129 -7.16 -9.03 1.81
N GLU A 130 -8.05 -8.48 0.99
CA GLU A 130 -8.99 -9.25 0.18
C GLU A 130 -8.29 -10.26 -0.74
N SER A 131 -7.31 -9.80 -1.51
CA SER A 131 -6.51 -10.64 -2.41
C SER A 131 -5.77 -11.74 -1.65
N VAL A 132 -5.18 -11.40 -0.49
CA VAL A 132 -4.52 -12.37 0.39
C VAL A 132 -5.52 -13.40 0.94
N CYS A 133 -6.68 -12.97 1.43
CA CYS A 133 -7.72 -13.85 1.94
C CYS A 133 -8.24 -14.81 0.85
N SER A 134 -8.47 -14.32 -0.36
CA SER A 134 -8.84 -15.14 -1.52
C SER A 134 -7.79 -16.22 -1.83
N SER A 135 -6.52 -15.82 -1.90
CA SER A 135 -5.40 -16.72 -2.17
C SER A 135 -5.25 -17.79 -1.08
N MET A 136 -5.28 -17.39 0.19
CA MET A 136 -5.17 -18.30 1.33
C MET A 136 -6.30 -19.32 1.40
N LEU A 137 -7.52 -18.92 1.03
CA LEU A 137 -8.70 -19.78 1.04
C LEU A 137 -8.85 -20.59 -0.26
N GLY A 138 -7.99 -20.37 -1.27
CA GLY A 138 -8.09 -21.02 -2.58
C GLY A 138 -9.38 -20.65 -3.34
N VAL A 139 -9.98 -19.51 -3.04
CA VAL A 139 -11.23 -19.06 -3.66
C VAL A 139 -10.87 -18.04 -4.73
N PRO A 140 -10.93 -18.38 -6.03
CA PRO A 140 -10.61 -17.44 -7.10
C PRO A 140 -11.62 -16.30 -7.07
N LEU A 141 -11.11 -15.06 -7.00
CA LEU A 141 -11.93 -13.90 -7.25
C LEU A 141 -12.12 -13.76 -8.77
N PRO A 142 -13.35 -13.48 -9.24
CA PRO A 142 -13.57 -13.20 -10.64
C PRO A 142 -12.68 -12.02 -11.07
N SER A 143 -11.96 -12.20 -12.17
CA SER A 143 -10.97 -11.24 -12.66
C SER A 143 -11.66 -9.95 -13.09
N PHE A 144 -11.54 -8.91 -12.27
CA PHE A 144 -12.10 -7.60 -12.58
C PHE A 144 -11.09 -6.47 -12.32
N ALA A 145 -11.27 -5.36 -13.04
CA ALA A 145 -10.40 -4.21 -12.96
C ALA A 145 -10.41 -3.60 -11.53
N PRO A 146 -9.29 -2.99 -11.07
CA PRO A 146 -9.25 -2.30 -9.79
C PRO A 146 -10.39 -1.27 -9.68
N GLY A 147 -11.31 -1.46 -8.73
CA GLY A 147 -12.48 -0.60 -8.53
C GLY A 147 -13.82 -1.17 -8.95
N SER A 148 -13.88 -2.36 -9.56
CA SER A 148 -15.14 -3.04 -9.84
C SER A 148 -15.82 -3.55 -8.58
N SER A 149 -17.11 -3.26 -8.46
CA SER A 149 -18.00 -3.75 -7.42
C SER A 149 -18.20 -5.26 -7.50
N HIS A 150 -17.87 -5.99 -6.43
CA HIS A 150 -18.20 -7.41 -6.33
C HIS A 150 -18.50 -7.82 -4.88
N LYS A 151 -19.48 -8.71 -4.73
CA LYS A 151 -19.83 -9.33 -3.45
C LYS A 151 -18.80 -10.42 -3.14
N LEU A 152 -18.18 -10.36 -1.97
CA LEU A 152 -17.18 -11.35 -1.61
C LEU A 152 -17.86 -12.70 -1.30
N PRO A 153 -17.22 -13.83 -1.68
CA PRO A 153 -17.62 -15.12 -1.13
C PRO A 153 -17.63 -15.06 0.41
N PRO A 154 -18.60 -15.68 1.11
CA PRO A 154 -18.76 -15.53 2.55
C PRO A 154 -17.49 -15.80 3.38
N ASN A 155 -16.68 -16.78 2.97
CA ASN A 155 -15.43 -17.11 3.66
C ASN A 155 -14.35 -16.02 3.49
N VAL A 156 -14.29 -15.38 2.31
CA VAL A 156 -13.38 -14.26 2.04
C VAL A 156 -13.86 -13.01 2.78
N ALA A 157 -15.17 -12.73 2.76
CA ALA A 157 -15.78 -11.66 3.54
C ALA A 157 -15.51 -11.82 5.04
N HIS A 158 -15.61 -13.03 5.58
CA HIS A 158 -15.27 -13.33 6.97
C HIS A 158 -13.78 -13.09 7.26
N CYS A 159 -12.88 -13.56 6.39
CA CYS A 159 -11.44 -13.33 6.55
C CYS A 159 -11.07 -11.84 6.60
N VAL A 160 -11.64 -11.04 5.70
CA VAL A 160 -11.45 -9.58 5.64
C VAL A 160 -12.04 -8.90 6.88
N SER A 161 -13.29 -9.21 7.23
CA SER A 161 -14.00 -8.55 8.33
C SER A 161 -13.50 -8.93 9.72
N SER A 162 -13.01 -10.16 9.90
CA SER A 162 -12.39 -10.62 11.14
C SER A 162 -10.93 -10.19 11.29
N GLU A 163 -10.35 -9.55 10.27
CA GLU A 163 -8.92 -9.21 10.22
C GLU A 163 -8.07 -10.43 10.59
N ASN A 164 -8.29 -11.56 9.88
CA ASN A 164 -7.60 -12.82 10.14
C ASN A 164 -6.09 -12.57 10.32
N ARG A 165 -5.54 -13.01 11.47
CA ARG A 165 -4.20 -12.61 11.90
C ARG A 165 -3.11 -13.00 10.90
N MET A 166 -3.23 -14.16 10.29
CA MET A 166 -2.29 -14.61 9.26
C MET A 166 -2.43 -13.77 7.99
N ALA A 167 -3.67 -13.49 7.55
CA ALA A 167 -3.91 -12.64 6.39
C ALA A 167 -3.39 -11.21 6.60
N VAL A 168 -3.66 -10.59 7.74
CA VAL A 168 -3.13 -9.27 8.12
C VAL A 168 -1.60 -9.30 8.15
N CYS A 169 -1.00 -10.36 8.69
CA CYS A 169 0.44 -10.52 8.67
C CYS A 169 0.96 -10.58 7.23
N HIS A 170 0.37 -11.39 6.35
CA HIS A 170 0.77 -11.52 4.94
C HIS A 170 0.71 -10.18 4.20
N VAL A 171 -0.32 -9.38 4.46
CA VAL A 171 -0.45 -8.04 3.89
C VAL A 171 0.70 -7.13 4.32
N LYS A 172 1.09 -7.18 5.60
CA LYS A 172 2.12 -6.33 6.19
C LYS A 172 3.54 -6.76 5.84
N HIS A 173 3.83 -8.06 5.95
CA HIS A 173 5.20 -8.58 5.97
C HIS A 173 5.50 -9.61 4.87
N GLY A 174 4.47 -10.10 4.18
CA GLY A 174 4.58 -11.20 3.21
C GLY A 174 4.47 -12.58 3.86
N SER A 175 4.09 -13.58 3.05
CA SER A 175 3.77 -14.94 3.51
C SER A 175 4.93 -15.63 4.21
N ASP A 176 6.13 -15.56 3.63
CA ASP A 176 7.29 -16.32 4.13
C ASP A 176 7.71 -15.88 5.52
N PHE A 177 7.64 -14.58 5.80
CA PHE A 177 7.90 -14.05 7.13
C PHE A 177 6.84 -14.53 8.12
N CYS A 178 5.56 -14.49 7.73
CA CYS A 178 4.45 -14.83 8.60
C CYS A 178 4.42 -16.30 9.01
N TYR A 179 4.76 -17.22 8.10
CA TYR A 179 4.92 -18.63 8.46
C TYR A 179 6.10 -18.86 9.41
N LYS A 180 7.21 -18.13 9.24
CA LYS A 180 8.33 -18.19 10.18
C LYS A 180 7.95 -17.60 11.55
N LEU A 181 7.18 -16.51 11.56
CA LEU A 181 6.69 -15.87 12.78
C LEU A 181 5.72 -16.78 13.53
N GLU A 182 4.81 -17.43 12.82
CA GLU A 182 3.91 -18.44 13.38
C GLU A 182 4.69 -19.58 14.02
N ALA A 183 5.65 -20.18 13.30
CA ALA A 183 6.47 -21.27 13.82
C ALA A 183 7.29 -20.85 15.06
N ALA A 184 7.81 -19.61 15.06
CA ALA A 184 8.51 -19.04 16.21
C ALA A 184 7.56 -18.84 17.41
N CYS A 185 6.38 -18.27 17.18
CA CYS A 185 5.37 -18.10 18.22
C CYS A 185 4.91 -19.43 18.81
N ALA A 186 4.70 -20.46 17.99
CA ALA A 186 4.34 -21.79 18.45
C ALA A 186 5.43 -22.41 19.34
N ARG A 187 6.70 -22.31 18.91
CA ARG A 187 7.85 -22.80 19.67
C ARG A 187 8.03 -22.06 21.01
N ILE A 188 7.97 -20.73 21.01
CA ILE A 188 8.14 -19.92 22.23
C ILE A 188 7.05 -20.21 23.25
N ASN A 189 5.81 -20.40 22.79
CA ASN A 189 4.67 -20.68 23.67
C ASN A 189 4.49 -22.18 23.96
N ASN A 190 5.33 -23.06 23.40
CA ASN A 190 5.21 -24.52 23.48
C ASN A 190 3.82 -25.04 23.05
N VAL A 191 3.26 -24.44 21.99
CA VAL A 191 1.97 -24.83 21.42
C VAL A 191 2.21 -25.56 20.09
N PRO A 192 1.69 -26.78 19.91
CA PRO A 192 1.77 -27.45 18.61
C PRO A 192 0.90 -26.74 17.58
N LEU A 193 1.43 -26.54 16.37
CA LEU A 193 0.63 -26.02 15.26
C LEU A 193 -0.30 -27.12 14.73
N PRO A 194 -1.57 -26.81 14.44
CA PRO A 194 -2.49 -27.76 13.84
C PRO A 194 -1.99 -28.15 12.44
N GLN A 195 -2.17 -29.41 12.05
CA GLN A 195 -1.91 -29.82 10.67
C GLN A 195 -2.92 -29.13 9.74
N GLN A 196 -2.43 -28.52 8.66
CA GLN A 196 -3.29 -27.92 7.65
C GLN A 196 -4.05 -29.02 6.90
N THR A 197 -5.35 -29.15 7.15
CA THR A 197 -6.25 -29.95 6.34
C THR A 197 -6.78 -29.13 5.16
N PRO A 198 -6.64 -29.61 3.91
CA PRO A 198 -7.22 -28.95 2.74
C PRO A 198 -8.73 -28.73 2.92
N GLY A 199 -9.21 -27.50 2.72
CA GLY A 199 -10.63 -27.15 2.79
C GLY A 199 -11.18 -26.77 4.18
N SER A 200 -10.37 -26.84 5.24
CA SER A 200 -10.75 -26.31 6.58
C SER A 200 -10.20 -24.91 6.81
N GLU A 201 -10.97 -24.05 7.50
CA GLU A 201 -10.50 -22.73 7.94
C GLU A 201 -9.32 -22.93 8.92
N TYR A 202 -8.11 -22.59 8.49
CA TYR A 202 -6.91 -22.68 9.31
C TYR A 202 -7.01 -21.69 10.48
N LYS A 203 -7.28 -22.22 11.68
CA LYS A 203 -7.38 -21.42 12.91
C LYS A 203 -6.10 -21.52 13.70
N LEU A 204 -5.41 -20.38 13.80
CA LEU A 204 -4.27 -20.22 14.70
C LEU A 204 -4.70 -20.48 16.14
N PRO A 205 -3.94 -21.28 16.92
CA PRO A 205 -4.11 -21.34 18.35
C PRO A 205 -4.08 -19.94 18.97
N GLU A 206 -4.90 -19.69 19.98
CA GLU A 206 -5.08 -18.35 20.55
C GLU A 206 -3.76 -17.73 21.04
N GLN A 207 -2.87 -18.53 21.66
CA GLN A 207 -1.57 -18.06 22.13
C GLN A 207 -0.65 -17.66 20.97
N VAL A 208 -0.69 -18.41 19.86
CA VAL A 208 0.09 -18.11 18.66
C VAL A 208 -0.45 -16.85 18.00
N ALA A 209 -1.77 -16.73 17.86
CA ALA A 209 -2.42 -15.54 17.32
C ALA A 209 -2.11 -14.29 18.15
N ALA A 210 -2.12 -14.39 19.48
CA ALA A 210 -1.76 -13.31 20.39
C ALA A 210 -0.28 -12.91 20.25
N CYS A 211 0.63 -13.89 20.19
CA CYS A 211 2.06 -13.67 19.97
C CYS A 211 2.35 -12.95 18.64
N MET A 212 1.71 -13.40 17.55
CA MET A 212 1.83 -12.76 16.24
C MET A 212 1.25 -11.34 16.25
N SER A 213 0.11 -11.14 16.89
CA SER A 213 -0.56 -9.81 16.95
C SER A 213 0.26 -8.79 17.73
N LYS A 214 0.97 -9.24 18.77
CA LYS A 214 1.86 -8.39 19.58
C LYS A 214 3.23 -8.20 18.94
N GLU A 215 3.54 -8.93 17.86
CA GLU A 215 4.86 -8.97 17.24
C GLU A 215 5.95 -9.16 18.31
N GLU A 216 5.78 -10.19 19.16
CA GLU A 216 6.67 -10.45 20.29
C GLU A 216 8.14 -10.47 19.84
N VAL A 217 8.99 -9.68 20.53
CA VAL A 217 10.35 -9.35 20.07
C VAL A 217 11.18 -10.58 19.75
N MET A 218 11.10 -11.62 20.59
CA MET A 218 11.80 -12.87 20.34
C MET A 218 11.24 -13.59 19.11
N ALA A 219 9.92 -13.66 18.94
CA ALA A 219 9.31 -14.34 17.81
C ALA A 219 9.65 -13.66 16.48
N VAL A 220 9.59 -12.32 16.42
CA VAL A 220 10.00 -11.53 15.26
C VAL A 220 11.48 -11.74 14.97
N CYS A 221 12.33 -11.73 15.99
CA CYS A 221 13.75 -12.01 15.83
C CYS A 221 13.97 -13.39 15.22
N GLU A 222 13.36 -14.45 15.79
CA GLU A 222 13.51 -15.82 15.30
C GLU A 222 13.00 -15.96 13.86
N ALA A 223 11.94 -15.24 13.50
CA ALA A 223 11.41 -15.23 12.14
C ALA A 223 12.38 -14.59 11.13
N LYS A 224 13.07 -13.50 11.52
CA LYS A 224 14.04 -12.80 10.67
C LYS A 224 15.39 -13.51 10.59
N HIS A 225 15.89 -14.05 11.70
CA HIS A 225 17.30 -14.47 11.85
C HIS A 225 17.50 -15.89 12.37
N GLY A 226 16.44 -16.58 12.77
CA GLY A 226 16.50 -17.91 13.37
C GLY A 226 16.78 -17.91 14.88
N ALA A 227 16.34 -19.00 15.53
CA ALA A 227 16.38 -19.14 16.99
C ALA A 227 17.78 -19.06 17.59
N VAL A 228 18.78 -19.67 16.95
CA VAL A 228 20.16 -19.71 17.46
C VAL A 228 20.74 -18.31 17.60
N GLN A 229 20.60 -17.48 16.56
CA GLN A 229 21.13 -16.12 16.55
C GLN A 229 20.43 -15.25 17.61
N CYS A 230 19.11 -15.34 17.70
CA CYS A 230 18.31 -14.55 18.63
C CYS A 230 18.53 -14.94 20.08
N ASN A 231 18.76 -16.22 20.38
CA ASN A 231 19.12 -16.66 21.73
C ASN A 231 20.50 -16.15 22.13
N SER A 232 21.48 -16.13 21.22
CA SER A 232 22.79 -15.52 21.47
C SER A 232 22.69 -14.01 21.78
N TRP A 233 21.85 -13.29 21.05
CA TRP A 233 21.57 -11.87 21.35
C TRP A 233 20.83 -11.70 22.68
N LYS A 234 19.84 -12.54 22.98
CA LYS A 234 19.13 -12.55 24.25
C LYS A 234 20.10 -12.73 25.42
N GLU A 235 20.99 -13.70 25.34
CA GLU A 235 22.03 -13.94 26.37
C GLU A 235 22.94 -12.73 26.53
N SER A 236 23.33 -12.09 25.42
CA SER A 236 24.17 -10.89 25.43
C SER A 236 23.48 -9.68 26.05
N CYS A 237 22.19 -9.47 25.74
CA CYS A 237 21.38 -8.37 26.25
C CYS A 237 21.00 -8.56 27.74
N THR A 238 20.84 -9.81 28.20
CA THR A 238 20.38 -10.14 29.57
C THR A 238 21.52 -10.39 30.56
N LYS A 239 22.79 -10.15 30.20
CA LYS A 239 23.97 -10.46 31.05
C LYS A 239 23.89 -9.91 32.49
N LYS A 240 23.12 -8.86 32.74
CA LYS A 240 22.92 -8.25 34.06
C LYS A 240 21.83 -8.94 34.92
N ARG A 241 20.95 -9.76 34.33
CA ARG A 241 19.77 -10.38 34.99
C ARG A 241 19.70 -11.88 34.68
N LYS A 242 20.67 -12.66 35.19
CA LYS A 242 20.63 -14.13 35.07
C LYS A 242 19.36 -14.68 35.72
N GLY A 243 18.55 -15.42 34.95
CA GLY A 243 17.37 -16.15 35.46
C GLY A 243 16.03 -15.42 35.35
N ALA A 244 15.95 -14.22 34.75
CA ALA A 244 14.67 -13.59 34.47
C ALA A 244 13.93 -14.34 33.34
N HIS A 245 12.67 -14.72 33.60
CA HIS A 245 11.86 -15.44 32.61
C HIS A 245 11.32 -14.51 31.52
N GLU A 246 11.02 -13.26 31.87
CA GLU A 246 10.56 -12.21 30.95
C GLU A 246 11.63 -11.14 30.71
N LEU A 247 11.72 -10.67 29.47
CA LEU A 247 12.61 -9.57 29.08
C LEU A 247 12.05 -8.22 29.57
N SER A 248 12.89 -7.43 30.20
CA SER A 248 12.62 -6.01 30.47
C SER A 248 12.55 -5.18 29.19
N GLY A 249 12.04 -3.95 29.28
CA GLY A 249 11.96 -3.02 28.14
C GLY A 249 13.33 -2.77 27.49
N GLU A 250 14.38 -2.54 28.29
CA GLU A 250 15.74 -2.32 27.79
C GLU A 250 16.33 -3.56 27.09
N GLU A 251 16.01 -4.76 27.59
CA GLU A 251 16.46 -6.01 26.98
C GLU A 251 15.74 -6.27 25.65
N LYS A 252 14.44 -5.97 25.58
CA LYS A 252 13.65 -6.00 24.34
C LYS A 252 14.22 -5.04 23.30
N GLU A 253 14.51 -3.80 23.68
CA GLU A 253 15.13 -2.79 22.81
C GLU A 253 16.51 -3.26 22.32
N CYS A 254 17.36 -3.77 23.21
CA CYS A 254 18.67 -4.31 22.85
C CYS A 254 18.61 -5.39 21.75
N ILE A 255 17.68 -6.35 21.86
CA ILE A 255 17.50 -7.42 20.88
C ILE A 255 16.98 -6.85 19.56
N LYS A 256 16.04 -5.91 19.62
CA LYS A 256 15.54 -5.20 18.44
C LYS A 256 16.67 -4.48 17.71
N THR A 257 17.55 -3.76 18.41
CA THR A 257 18.71 -3.11 17.81
C THR A 257 19.60 -4.12 17.08
N GLN A 258 19.86 -5.30 17.67
CA GLN A 258 20.70 -6.31 17.02
C GLN A 258 20.05 -6.81 15.72
N SER A 259 18.75 -7.10 15.76
CA SER A 259 17.99 -7.57 14.61
C SER A 259 17.96 -6.54 13.47
N VAL A 260 17.73 -5.26 13.78
CA VAL A 260 17.73 -4.17 12.80
C VAL A 260 19.11 -4.05 12.13
N MET A 261 20.18 -4.03 12.92
CA MET A 261 21.54 -3.91 12.38
C MET A 261 21.95 -5.13 11.56
N ALA A 262 21.55 -6.34 11.97
CA ALA A 262 21.80 -7.56 11.20
C ALA A 262 21.06 -7.54 9.85
N THR A 263 19.79 -7.13 9.85
CA THR A 263 18.98 -6.98 8.63
C THR A 263 19.59 -5.94 7.69
N CYS A 264 19.92 -4.78 8.24
CA CYS A 264 20.54 -3.67 7.52
C CYS A 264 21.87 -4.08 6.87
N LYS A 265 22.76 -4.74 7.61
CA LYS A 265 24.03 -5.26 7.06
C LYS A 265 23.81 -6.33 6.01
N SER A 266 22.86 -7.23 6.22
CA SER A 266 22.55 -8.29 5.24
C SER A 266 22.02 -7.71 3.93
N LYS A 267 21.24 -6.62 3.99
CA LYS A 267 20.60 -6.01 2.82
C LYS A 267 21.50 -5.01 2.11
N TYR A 268 22.22 -4.18 2.87
CA TYR A 268 22.94 -3.02 2.34
C TYR A 268 24.47 -3.13 2.45
N GLY A 269 25.01 -4.17 3.09
CA GLY A 269 26.44 -4.33 3.32
C GLY A 269 27.03 -3.13 4.07
N ASP A 270 28.14 -2.59 3.56
CA ASP A 270 28.85 -1.46 4.17
C ASP A 270 28.02 -0.15 4.16
N HIS A 271 27.07 -0.02 3.23
CA HIS A 271 26.15 1.13 3.19
C HIS A 271 25.19 1.18 4.38
N CYS A 272 25.07 0.10 5.15
CA CYS A 272 24.29 0.10 6.39
C CYS A 272 24.77 1.19 7.38
N LEU A 273 26.08 1.46 7.44
CA LEU A 273 26.62 2.54 8.29
C LEU A 273 26.24 3.92 7.78
N SER A 274 26.20 4.12 6.46
CA SER A 274 25.73 5.37 5.84
C SER A 274 24.25 5.60 6.12
N LEU A 275 23.43 4.56 5.96
CA LEU A 275 22.00 4.57 6.28
C LEU A 275 21.74 4.92 7.75
N GLN A 276 22.48 4.28 8.65
CA GLN A 276 22.41 4.57 10.07
C GLN A 276 22.82 6.03 10.38
N GLY A 277 23.85 6.55 9.71
CA GLY A 277 24.29 7.93 9.84
C GLY A 277 23.26 8.94 9.33
N GLU A 278 22.62 8.65 8.19
CA GLU A 278 21.50 9.43 7.66
C GLU A 278 20.37 9.52 8.70
N CYS A 279 19.87 8.37 9.17
CA CYS A 279 18.79 8.32 10.15
C CYS A 279 19.17 9.05 11.45
N ALA A 280 20.37 8.83 11.98
CA ALA A 280 20.84 9.47 13.21
C ALA A 280 20.94 11.00 13.06
N GLY A 281 21.48 11.47 11.92
CA GLY A 281 21.65 12.89 11.64
C GLY A 281 20.34 13.66 11.59
N ILE A 282 19.30 13.07 11.00
CA ILE A 282 17.98 13.74 10.87
C ILE A 282 17.30 13.92 12.22
N TYR A 283 17.45 12.97 13.14
CA TYR A 283 16.87 13.07 14.48
C TYR A 283 17.78 13.79 15.47
N GLY A 284 19.00 14.19 15.06
CA GLY A 284 19.95 14.88 15.93
C GLY A 284 20.43 14.02 17.10
N VAL A 285 20.43 12.70 16.92
CA VAL A 285 20.84 11.73 17.95
C VAL A 285 22.10 10.98 17.52
N PRO A 286 22.87 10.40 18.45
CA PRO A 286 24.05 9.62 18.09
C PRO A 286 23.70 8.40 17.24
N ALA A 287 24.56 8.08 16.27
CA ALA A 287 24.50 6.81 15.56
C ALA A 287 24.70 5.64 16.54
N ALA A 288 24.12 4.47 16.22
CA ALA A 288 24.29 3.28 17.03
C ALA A 288 25.75 2.96 17.40
N LEU A 289 25.97 2.72 18.69
CA LEU A 289 27.28 2.42 19.26
C LEU A 289 27.46 0.91 19.38
N LEU A 290 28.57 0.38 18.87
CA LEU A 290 29.01 -0.98 19.18
C LEU A 290 29.72 -0.95 20.53
N THR A 291 29.08 -1.54 21.54
CA THR A 291 29.72 -1.67 22.86
C THR A 291 30.89 -2.65 22.82
N LYS A 292 31.77 -2.61 23.83
CA LYS A 292 32.89 -3.56 23.98
C LYS A 292 32.46 -5.04 23.98
N ASN A 293 31.18 -5.30 24.25
CA ASN A 293 30.60 -6.64 24.27
C ASN A 293 29.97 -7.05 22.93
N GLY A 294 30.16 -6.27 21.86
CA GLY A 294 29.60 -6.55 20.53
C GLY A 294 28.11 -6.26 20.39
N ILE A 295 27.52 -5.53 21.35
CA ILE A 295 26.08 -5.18 21.34
C ILE A 295 25.91 -3.79 20.75
N TYR A 296 25.04 -3.66 19.74
CA TYR A 296 24.57 -2.37 19.23
C TYR A 296 23.62 -1.69 20.20
N LYS A 297 23.73 -0.37 20.35
CA LYS A 297 22.76 0.48 21.06
C LYS A 297 22.35 1.65 20.18
N MET A 298 21.06 1.84 19.97
CA MET A 298 20.50 2.85 19.08
C MET A 298 19.24 3.45 19.71
N ALA A 299 18.95 4.73 19.43
CA ALA A 299 17.67 5.30 19.83
C ALA A 299 16.54 4.70 18.97
N SER A 300 15.41 4.36 19.59
CA SER A 300 14.24 3.72 18.95
C SER A 300 13.77 4.39 17.65
N ILE A 301 13.89 5.71 17.56
CA ILE A 301 13.53 6.49 16.36
C ILE A 301 14.49 6.22 15.18
N VAL A 302 15.79 6.05 15.46
CA VAL A 302 16.79 5.67 14.46
C VAL A 302 16.63 4.20 14.09
N GLU A 303 16.31 3.32 15.06
CA GLU A 303 16.04 1.91 14.78
C GLU A 303 14.94 1.76 13.74
N SER A 304 13.84 2.51 13.92
CA SER A 304 12.68 2.45 13.02
C SER A 304 13.03 2.92 11.62
N CYS A 305 13.78 4.02 11.49
CA CYS A 305 14.26 4.53 10.20
C CYS A 305 15.19 3.52 9.50
N VAL A 306 16.12 2.90 10.23
CA VAL A 306 17.05 1.91 9.68
C VAL A 306 16.33 0.61 9.27
N ASP A 307 15.37 0.13 10.06
CA ASP A 307 14.58 -1.08 9.75
C ASP A 307 13.75 -0.90 8.46
N LEU A 308 13.21 0.30 8.25
CA LEU A 308 12.48 0.65 7.02
C LEU A 308 13.43 0.80 5.82
N GLY A 309 14.69 1.18 6.04
CA GLY A 309 15.68 1.37 4.98
C GLY A 309 15.94 2.83 4.62
N GLY A 310 15.70 3.76 5.55
CA GLY A 310 16.08 5.16 5.44
C GLY A 310 14.90 6.10 5.26
N THR A 311 15.21 7.36 5.00
CA THR A 311 14.19 8.43 4.92
C THR A 311 13.20 8.19 3.79
N MET A 312 13.69 7.81 2.60
CA MET A 312 12.80 7.55 1.48
C MET A 312 11.89 6.35 1.72
N ALA A 313 12.43 5.28 2.29
CA ALA A 313 11.62 4.11 2.61
C ALA A 313 10.58 4.43 3.70
N THR A 314 10.94 5.25 4.68
CA THR A 314 10.02 5.76 5.72
C THR A 314 8.92 6.63 5.12
N CYS A 315 9.25 7.50 4.16
CA CYS A 315 8.24 8.28 3.45
C CYS A 315 7.30 7.35 2.66
N ILE A 316 7.84 6.41 1.90
CA ILE A 316 7.06 5.49 1.04
C ILE A 316 6.20 4.54 1.88
N SER A 317 6.57 4.25 3.13
CA SER A 317 5.71 3.47 4.02
C SER A 317 4.48 4.25 4.50
N ASN A 318 4.54 5.58 4.51
CA ASN A 318 3.47 6.46 5.01
C ASN A 318 2.69 7.16 3.89
N HIS A 319 3.27 7.25 2.70
CA HIS A 319 2.78 7.99 1.55
C HIS A 319 2.93 7.17 0.26
N ASN A 320 2.22 7.57 -0.80
CA ASN A 320 2.48 6.96 -2.10
C ASN A 320 3.89 7.32 -2.59
N ALA A 321 4.51 6.42 -3.35
CA ALA A 321 5.89 6.60 -3.79
C ALA A 321 6.08 7.87 -4.65
N SER A 322 5.12 8.20 -5.51
CA SER A 322 5.18 9.41 -6.35
C SER A 322 5.30 10.68 -5.51
N GLN A 323 4.50 10.79 -4.45
CA GLN A 323 4.52 11.93 -3.53
C GLN A 323 5.90 12.07 -2.86
N CYS A 324 6.50 10.98 -2.41
CA CYS A 324 7.84 10.99 -1.82
C CYS A 324 8.91 11.43 -2.81
N TYR A 325 8.87 10.93 -4.05
CA TYR A 325 9.79 11.36 -5.10
C TYR A 325 9.57 12.81 -5.52
N ASP A 326 8.33 13.31 -5.46
CA ASP A 326 8.04 14.72 -5.72
C ASP A 326 8.60 15.63 -4.62
N TRP A 327 8.47 15.23 -3.35
CA TRP A 327 9.09 15.92 -2.23
C TRP A 327 10.60 15.89 -2.32
N GLU A 328 11.20 14.75 -2.64
CA GLU A 328 12.64 14.64 -2.85
C GLU A 328 13.12 15.64 -3.90
N ARG A 329 12.50 15.67 -5.09
CA ARG A 329 12.90 16.61 -6.16
C ARG A 329 12.79 18.07 -5.71
N LYS A 330 11.72 18.43 -5.00
CA LYS A 330 11.53 19.79 -4.47
C LYS A 330 12.59 20.13 -3.41
N CYS A 331 12.85 19.23 -2.48
CA CYS A 331 13.85 19.40 -1.43
C CYS A 331 15.28 19.49 -2.01
N THR A 332 15.62 18.69 -3.01
CA THR A 332 16.93 18.78 -3.69
C THR A 332 17.13 20.15 -4.36
N ALA A 333 16.08 20.66 -5.01
CA ALA A 333 16.12 21.99 -5.63
C ALA A 333 16.23 23.11 -4.58
N ASP A 334 15.47 23.03 -3.51
CA ASP A 334 15.44 24.04 -2.43
C ASP A 334 16.77 24.10 -1.65
N GLU A 335 17.41 22.95 -1.44
CA GLU A 335 18.70 22.86 -0.73
C GLU A 335 19.93 23.05 -1.63
N ASN A 336 19.73 23.25 -2.95
CA ASN A 336 20.81 23.24 -3.95
C ASN A 336 21.75 22.02 -3.80
N ALA A 337 21.17 20.89 -3.42
CA ALA A 337 21.92 19.68 -3.09
C ALA A 337 22.24 18.86 -4.35
N PRO A 338 23.31 18.04 -4.35
CA PRO A 338 23.50 17.05 -5.40
C PRO A 338 22.33 16.07 -5.43
N SER A 339 22.03 15.55 -6.61
CA SER A 339 21.01 14.51 -6.77
C SER A 339 21.31 13.30 -5.88
N SER A 340 20.26 12.64 -5.42
CA SER A 340 20.37 11.40 -4.66
C SER A 340 21.10 10.32 -5.46
N ILE A 341 21.78 9.45 -4.73
CA ILE A 341 22.56 8.36 -5.31
C ILE A 341 21.82 7.07 -4.99
N LEU A 342 21.37 6.38 -6.04
CA LEU A 342 21.03 4.96 -5.94
C LEU A 342 22.33 4.18 -5.81
N ALA A 343 22.64 3.74 -4.59
CA ALA A 343 23.78 2.87 -4.34
C ALA A 343 23.51 1.46 -4.89
N ARG A 344 24.57 0.69 -5.15
CA ARG A 344 24.44 -0.75 -5.42
C ARG A 344 23.69 -1.38 -4.23
N ASN A 345 22.75 -2.29 -4.53
CA ASN A 345 21.84 -2.94 -3.56
C ASN A 345 20.63 -2.08 -3.11
N SER A 346 20.17 -1.15 -3.95
CA SER A 346 18.85 -0.50 -3.80
C SER A 346 18.69 0.43 -2.59
N TYR A 347 19.80 0.88 -1.98
CA TYR A 347 19.76 1.96 -0.99
C TYR A 347 19.69 3.31 -1.70
N HIS A 348 18.64 4.08 -1.41
CA HIS A 348 18.41 5.41 -1.97
C HIS A 348 18.92 6.46 -0.98
N PHE A 349 20.20 6.81 -1.10
CA PHE A 349 20.85 7.75 -0.19
C PHE A 349 20.38 9.18 -0.47
N LEU A 350 19.88 9.84 0.57
CA LEU A 350 19.58 11.28 0.53
C LEU A 350 20.68 12.07 1.25
N PRO A 351 21.20 13.16 0.66
CA PRO A 351 22.02 14.12 1.40
C PRO A 351 21.28 14.60 2.67
N PRO A 352 21.96 14.83 3.81
CA PRO A 352 21.31 15.11 5.08
C PRO A 352 20.26 16.23 5.06
N ALA A 353 20.53 17.32 4.33
CA ALA A 353 19.59 18.43 4.20
C ALA A 353 18.31 18.03 3.42
N VAL A 354 18.48 17.26 2.34
CA VAL A 354 17.36 16.72 1.54
C VAL A 354 16.56 15.72 2.37
N ALA A 355 17.24 14.84 3.10
CA ALA A 355 16.60 13.85 3.97
C ALA A 355 15.77 14.53 5.08
N SER A 356 16.34 15.53 5.75
CA SER A 356 15.63 16.34 6.74
C SER A 356 14.40 17.04 6.15
N CYS A 357 14.51 17.58 4.94
CA CYS A 357 13.40 18.23 4.24
C CYS A 357 12.28 17.25 3.87
N VAL A 358 12.62 16.08 3.33
CA VAL A 358 11.64 15.04 2.97
C VAL A 358 10.93 14.51 4.22
N LEU A 359 11.68 14.19 5.28
CA LEU A 359 11.08 13.73 6.53
C LEU A 359 10.17 14.80 7.14
N THR A 360 10.55 16.07 7.04
CA THR A 360 9.70 17.17 7.50
C THR A 360 8.36 17.19 6.75
N GLN A 361 8.35 16.93 5.43
CA GLN A 361 7.08 16.87 4.69
C GLN A 361 6.23 15.67 5.14
N ASP A 362 6.83 14.50 5.33
CA ASP A 362 6.17 13.29 5.85
C ASP A 362 5.50 13.54 7.21
N ILE A 363 6.26 14.09 8.17
CA ILE A 363 5.78 14.39 9.52
C ILE A 363 4.61 15.37 9.49
N MET A 364 4.74 16.46 8.73
CA MET A 364 3.71 17.48 8.68
C MET A 364 2.44 16.96 8.01
N GLU A 365 2.55 16.20 6.93
CA GLU A 365 1.41 15.59 6.24
C GLU A 365 0.70 14.57 7.15
N ARG A 366 1.45 13.70 7.83
CA ARG A 366 0.89 12.74 8.80
C ARG A 366 0.19 13.45 9.95
N CYS A 367 0.82 14.48 10.49
CA CYS A 367 0.23 15.29 11.54
C CYS A 367 -1.10 15.87 11.07
N GLN A 368 -1.12 16.54 9.90
CA GLN A 368 -2.30 17.21 9.37
C GLN A 368 -3.45 16.23 9.15
N LYS A 369 -3.15 15.03 8.66
CA LYS A 369 -4.14 13.95 8.53
C LYS A 369 -4.70 13.50 9.88
N LYS A 370 -3.85 13.38 10.90
CA LYS A 370 -4.25 12.87 12.23
C LYS A 370 -5.00 13.91 13.08
N PHE A 371 -4.57 15.17 13.03
CA PHE A 371 -4.99 16.19 13.98
C PHE A 371 -5.60 17.44 13.35
N GLY A 372 -5.49 17.59 12.03
CA GLY A 372 -5.84 18.82 11.33
C GLY A 372 -4.72 19.88 11.39
N LEU A 373 -4.74 20.80 10.42
CA LEU A 373 -3.68 21.78 10.19
C LEU A 373 -3.35 22.64 11.42
N GLN A 374 -4.37 23.18 12.09
CA GLN A 374 -4.19 24.10 13.22
C GLN A 374 -3.51 23.43 14.42
N LYS A 375 -3.88 22.18 14.71
CA LYS A 375 -3.30 21.44 15.82
C LYS A 375 -1.85 21.05 15.54
N CYS A 376 -1.49 20.81 14.28
CA CYS A 376 -0.11 20.56 13.87
C CYS A 376 0.79 21.78 13.97
N TYR A 377 0.31 22.95 13.55
CA TYR A 377 1.06 24.19 13.76
C TYR A 377 1.20 24.54 15.23
N SER A 378 0.19 24.23 16.05
CA SER A 378 0.30 24.38 17.50
C SER A 378 1.37 23.46 18.10
N LEU A 379 1.42 22.20 17.65
CA LEU A 379 2.43 21.22 18.08
C LEU A 379 3.85 21.63 17.65
N ASP A 380 4.03 22.06 16.40
CA ASP A 380 5.30 22.59 15.90
C ASP A 380 5.77 23.79 16.72
N ALA A 381 4.89 24.77 16.97
CA ALA A 381 5.20 25.94 17.79
C ALA A 381 5.56 25.57 19.24
N GLU A 382 4.88 24.58 19.82
CA GLU A 382 5.20 24.07 21.15
C GLU A 382 6.59 23.43 21.19
N CYS A 383 6.91 22.55 20.23
CA CYS A 383 8.22 21.92 20.13
C CYS A 383 9.33 22.95 19.89
N LYS A 384 9.13 23.93 19.01
CA LYS A 384 10.09 25.04 18.79
C LYS A 384 10.35 25.83 20.07
N ARG A 385 9.29 26.13 20.84
CA ARG A 385 9.40 26.83 22.12
C ARG A 385 10.24 26.05 23.14
N ILE A 386 10.13 24.72 23.18
CA ILE A 386 10.94 23.87 24.06
C ILE A 386 12.44 24.02 23.77
N PHE A 387 12.82 24.17 22.49
CA PHE A 387 14.21 24.27 22.06
C PHE A 387 14.69 25.70 21.79
N GLY A 388 13.85 26.71 22.04
CA GLY A 388 14.21 28.12 21.82
C GLY A 388 14.33 28.50 20.34
N GLU A 389 13.66 27.77 19.45
CA GLU A 389 13.66 28.04 18.01
C GLU A 389 12.62 29.08 17.61
N PRO A 390 12.92 29.95 16.62
CA PRO A 390 11.96 30.94 16.15
C PRO A 390 10.76 30.28 15.47
N SER A 391 9.57 30.82 15.71
CA SER A 391 8.38 30.43 14.95
C SER A 391 8.53 30.89 13.51
N VAL A 392 8.26 29.98 12.58
CA VAL A 392 8.28 30.25 11.14
C VAL A 392 6.86 30.14 10.62
N SER A 393 6.39 31.17 9.92
CA SER A 393 5.14 31.11 9.17
C SER A 393 5.41 30.42 7.84
N TYR A 394 4.63 29.39 7.52
CA TYR A 394 4.73 28.69 6.24
C TYR A 394 3.83 29.37 5.22
N ALA A 395 4.41 29.83 4.12
CA ALA A 395 3.64 30.34 3.00
C ALA A 395 2.86 29.20 2.32
N ALA A 396 1.72 29.53 1.71
CA ALA A 396 0.97 28.54 0.95
C ALA A 396 1.86 27.96 -0.17
N GLY A 397 2.06 26.64 -0.17
CA GLY A 397 2.87 25.95 -1.16
C GLY A 397 4.39 25.91 -0.87
N SER A 398 4.87 26.51 0.22
CA SER A 398 6.27 26.35 0.65
C SER A 398 6.52 24.98 1.29
N LEU A 399 7.72 24.43 1.13
CA LEU A 399 8.14 23.25 1.87
C LEU A 399 8.22 23.56 3.36
N TYR A 400 7.75 22.61 4.18
CA TYR A 400 7.93 22.70 5.62
C TYR A 400 9.41 22.55 5.99
N ARG A 401 9.83 23.22 7.07
CA ARG A 401 11.18 23.11 7.65
C ARG A 401 11.07 22.93 9.15
N LEU A 402 11.62 21.83 9.66
CA LEU A 402 11.72 21.50 11.07
C LEU A 402 13.19 21.18 11.36
N SER A 403 13.69 21.59 12.52
CA SER A 403 15.00 21.17 12.99
C SER A 403 14.96 19.70 13.44
N PRO A 404 16.12 19.05 13.57
CA PRO A 404 16.20 17.71 14.17
C PRO A 404 15.55 17.60 15.56
N GLN A 405 15.69 18.64 16.39
CA GLN A 405 15.13 18.69 17.74
C GLN A 405 13.59 18.76 17.70
N VAL A 406 13.05 19.61 16.83
CA VAL A 406 11.60 19.74 16.65
C VAL A 406 11.01 18.45 16.07
N ILE A 407 11.68 17.84 15.09
CA ILE A 407 11.31 16.51 14.56
C ILE A 407 11.23 15.48 15.70
N GLY A 408 12.27 15.38 16.53
CA GLY A 408 12.32 14.45 17.66
C GLY A 408 11.20 14.68 18.70
N CYS A 409 10.72 15.91 18.85
CA CYS A 409 9.59 16.25 19.71
C CYS A 409 8.23 15.93 19.08
N MET A 410 8.07 16.14 17.78
CA MET A 410 6.80 15.94 17.09
C MET A 410 6.50 14.47 16.81
N VAL A 411 7.49 13.68 16.38
CA VAL A 411 7.27 12.28 15.95
C VAL A 411 6.57 11.41 17.00
N PRO A 412 6.92 11.45 18.30
CA PRO A 412 6.23 10.65 19.31
C PRO A 412 4.74 10.98 19.49
N GLN A 413 4.28 12.16 19.04
CA GLN A 413 2.90 12.63 19.18
C GLN A 413 2.03 12.21 17.97
N ILE A 414 2.63 11.91 16.82
CA ILE A 414 1.97 11.66 15.53
C ILE A 414 1.94 10.16 15.24
#